data_AF-A0A357V9V3-F1
#
_entry.id   AF-A0A357V9V3-F1
#
_cell.length_a   1.000
_cell.length_b   1.000
_cell.length_c   1.000
_cell.angle_alpha   90.00
_cell.angle_beta   90.00
_cell.angle_gamma   90.00
#
_symmetry.space_group_name_H-M   'P 1'
#
loop_
_entity.id
_entity.type
_entity.pdbx_description
1 polymer ?
#
loop_
_entity_poly.entity_id
_entity_poly.type
_entity_poly.pdbx_seq_one_letter_code
_entity_poly.pdbx_strand_id
1 'polypeptide(L)'
;MTDPTPPAALDGNTSAEPDAVGPRDFIRDIIRDDLAAGRAQGVVTRFPPEPNGYLHIGHAKSICLNFGVAQEFGGVCNLRFDDTNPAKEEQEFIDAIMADVRWLGFDWGDNLFHASDYFEQLYQWAEHLIENGLAYVDELSADEIREYRGTLTQPGK
;
A
#
# COMPACT_ATOMS: atom_id res chain seq x y z
N MET A 1 33.65 23.18 -64.57
CA MET A 1 34.51 22.20 -63.88
C MET A 1 35.16 22.97 -62.74
N THR A 2 34.45 23.22 -61.64
CA THR A 2 34.06 22.25 -60.61
C THR A 2 32.74 22.65 -59.94
N ASP A 3 31.82 21.69 -59.78
CA ASP A 3 30.59 21.81 -58.99
C ASP A 3 30.90 21.92 -57.48
N PRO A 4 30.10 22.66 -56.69
CA PRO A 4 30.12 22.53 -55.25
C PRO A 4 29.28 21.30 -54.81
N THR A 5 29.91 20.44 -54.01
CA THR A 5 29.31 19.29 -53.35
C THR A 5 28.11 19.68 -52.48
N PRO A 6 26.98 18.94 -52.49
CA PRO A 6 25.85 19.22 -51.62
C PRO A 6 26.14 18.82 -50.16
N PRO A 7 25.57 19.50 -49.16
CA PRO A 7 25.74 19.11 -47.77
C PRO A 7 25.04 17.77 -47.49
N ALA A 8 25.72 16.92 -46.71
CA ALA A 8 25.20 15.64 -46.25
C ALA A 8 23.95 15.83 -45.39
N ALA A 9 22.91 15.05 -45.68
CA ALA A 9 21.72 14.93 -44.84
C ALA A 9 22.12 14.32 -43.49
N LEU A 10 21.81 15.02 -42.41
CA LEU A 10 21.86 14.47 -41.05
C LEU A 10 20.58 13.67 -40.83
N ASP A 11 20.63 12.38 -41.12
CA ASP A 11 19.62 11.40 -40.71
C ASP A 11 19.74 11.18 -39.20
N GLY A 12 19.23 12.13 -38.43
CA GLY A 12 19.08 12.02 -36.98
C GLY A 12 17.80 11.29 -36.62
N ASN A 13 17.71 9.99 -36.95
CA ASN A 13 16.72 9.12 -36.31
C ASN A 13 17.21 8.78 -34.90
N THR A 14 17.03 9.72 -33.97
CA THR A 14 17.08 9.42 -32.55
C THR A 14 15.63 9.28 -32.11
N SER A 15 15.11 8.06 -32.20
CA SER A 15 13.97 7.67 -31.38
C SER A 15 14.44 7.78 -29.93
N ALA A 16 14.25 8.97 -29.35
CA ALA A 16 14.35 9.16 -27.93
C ALA A 16 13.31 8.24 -27.31
N GLU A 17 13.76 7.07 -26.81
CA GLU A 17 13.12 6.40 -25.69
C GLU A 17 12.74 7.51 -24.70
N PRO A 18 11.48 7.62 -24.25
CA PRO A 18 11.14 8.63 -23.29
C PRO A 18 11.98 8.33 -22.05
N ASP A 19 12.97 9.19 -21.79
CA ASP A 19 13.71 9.21 -20.54
C ASP A 19 12.64 9.19 -19.44
N ALA A 20 12.52 8.05 -18.75
CA ALA A 20 11.61 7.86 -17.65
C ALA A 20 12.15 8.67 -16.47
N VAL A 21 11.99 10.00 -16.54
CA VAL A 21 12.27 10.97 -15.48
C VAL A 21 11.11 10.93 -14.48
N GLY A 22 10.78 9.73 -14.02
CA GLY A 22 9.90 9.51 -12.87
C GLY A 22 10.75 9.36 -11.61
N PRO A 23 10.21 9.65 -10.41
CA PRO A 23 10.85 9.27 -9.16
C PRO A 23 11.17 7.77 -9.20
N ARG A 24 12.46 7.41 -9.14
CA ARG A 24 12.87 6.00 -9.04
C ARG A 24 12.94 5.62 -7.57
N ASP A 25 12.03 4.76 -7.16
CA ASP A 25 12.12 4.04 -5.89
C ASP A 25 11.86 2.56 -6.14
N PHE A 26 12.40 1.72 -5.26
CA PHE A 26 12.40 0.27 -5.42
C PHE A 26 11.00 -0.34 -5.51
N ILE A 27 9.95 0.32 -4.98
CA ILE A 27 8.56 -0.19 -5.05
C ILE A 27 8.04 -0.09 -6.47
N ARG A 28 8.31 1.04 -7.15
CA ARG A 28 7.93 1.24 -8.55
C ARG A 28 8.65 0.28 -9.50
N ASP A 29 9.92 -0.01 -9.20
CA ASP A 29 10.71 -0.98 -9.95
C ASP A 29 10.09 -2.39 -9.80
N ILE A 30 9.77 -2.82 -8.58
CA ILE A 30 9.10 -4.10 -8.32
C ILE A 30 7.76 -4.20 -9.06
N ILE A 31 6.93 -3.15 -8.98
CA ILE A 31 5.62 -3.13 -9.65
C ILE A 31 5.77 -3.26 -11.16
N ARG A 32 6.72 -2.52 -11.75
CA ARG A 32 6.99 -2.58 -13.19
C ARG A 32 7.41 -3.98 -13.62
N ASP A 33 8.30 -4.61 -12.85
CA ASP A 33 8.77 -5.96 -13.12
C ASP A 33 7.65 -7.00 -12.97
N ASP A 34 6.79 -6.85 -11.96
CA ASP A 34 5.63 -7.74 -11.73
C ASP A 34 4.60 -7.64 -12.86
N LEU A 35 4.30 -6.42 -13.33
CA LEU A 35 3.40 -6.19 -14.46
C LEU A 35 4.01 -6.71 -15.77
N ALA A 36 5.29 -6.43 -16.04
CA ALA A 36 5.98 -6.90 -17.23
C ALA A 36 6.09 -8.44 -17.30
N ALA A 37 6.27 -9.09 -16.14
CA ALA A 37 6.29 -10.54 -16.03
C ALA A 37 4.89 -11.19 -15.98
N GLY A 38 3.82 -10.39 -15.96
CA GLY A 38 2.44 -10.89 -15.86
C GLY A 38 2.10 -11.54 -14.51
N ARG A 39 2.86 -11.23 -13.45
CA ARG A 39 2.58 -11.73 -12.08
C ARG A 39 1.36 -11.06 -11.44
N ALA A 40 1.08 -9.82 -11.85
CA ALA A 40 -0.11 -9.07 -11.47
C ALA A 40 -0.85 -8.59 -12.72
N GLN A 41 -2.19 -8.59 -12.65
CA GLN A 41 -3.06 -8.11 -13.75
C GLN A 41 -3.28 -6.59 -13.69
N GLY A 42 -2.91 -5.95 -12.59
CA GLY A 42 -3.07 -4.53 -12.33
C GLY A 42 -2.56 -4.17 -10.95
N VAL A 43 -2.53 -2.87 -10.63
CA VAL A 43 -2.04 -2.36 -9.36
C VAL A 43 -3.22 -2.03 -8.44
N VAL A 44 -3.21 -2.61 -7.24
CA VAL A 44 -4.15 -2.30 -6.17
C VAL A 44 -3.33 -1.97 -4.91
N THR A 45 -3.37 -0.72 -4.48
CA THR A 45 -2.70 -0.27 -3.24
C THR A 45 -3.74 0.07 -2.17
N ARG A 46 -3.29 0.35 -0.94
CA ARG A 46 -4.16 0.88 0.10
C ARG A 46 -3.41 1.78 1.07
N PHE A 47 -4.07 2.86 1.50
CA PHE A 47 -3.67 3.66 2.64
C PHE A 47 -4.55 3.27 3.85
N PRO A 48 -4.01 2.56 4.87
CA PRO A 48 -4.82 2.00 5.95
C PRO A 48 -4.58 2.68 7.31
N PRO A 49 -5.02 3.93 7.55
CA PRO A 49 -4.85 4.58 8.84
C PRO A 49 -5.79 3.98 9.90
N GLU A 50 -5.32 3.90 11.14
CA GLU A 50 -6.20 3.71 12.30
C GLU A 50 -6.94 5.05 12.57
N PRO A 51 -8.28 5.07 12.74
CA PRO A 51 -9.02 6.30 12.97
C PRO A 51 -9.04 6.68 14.46
N ASN A 52 -7.85 6.84 15.05
CA ASN A 52 -7.65 7.19 16.47
C ASN A 52 -6.81 8.45 16.70
N GLY A 53 -6.59 9.24 15.64
CA GLY A 53 -5.84 10.49 15.68
C GLY A 53 -5.81 11.21 14.34
N TYR A 54 -5.45 12.50 14.37
CA TYR A 54 -5.27 13.32 13.17
C TYR A 54 -4.01 12.92 12.39
N LEU A 55 -4.07 13.05 11.07
CA LEU A 55 -2.89 12.81 10.24
C LEU A 55 -1.86 13.94 10.43
N HIS A 56 -0.59 13.55 10.55
CA HIS A 56 0.55 14.47 10.47
C HIS A 56 1.34 14.30 9.16
N ILE A 57 2.33 15.17 8.91
CA ILE A 57 3.16 15.18 7.70
C ILE A 57 3.82 13.83 7.34
N GLY A 58 4.11 12.98 8.34
CA GLY A 58 4.62 11.62 8.10
C GLY A 58 3.67 10.77 7.25
N HIS A 59 2.35 10.94 7.40
CA HIS A 59 1.34 10.21 6.63
C HIS A 59 1.29 10.66 5.17
N ALA A 60 1.63 11.92 4.88
CA ALA A 60 1.66 12.43 3.51
C ALA A 60 2.58 11.59 2.62
N LYS A 61 3.71 11.08 3.15
CA LYS A 61 4.58 10.16 2.42
C LYS A 61 3.86 8.87 2.03
N SER A 62 3.10 8.27 2.95
CA SER A 62 2.35 7.03 2.70
C SER A 62 1.20 7.26 1.73
N ILE A 63 0.48 8.38 1.87
CA ILE A 63 -0.61 8.78 0.97
C ILE A 63 -0.09 8.97 -0.46
N CYS A 64 0.92 9.83 -0.64
CA CYS A 64 1.49 10.11 -1.95
C CYS A 64 2.09 8.85 -2.60
N LEU A 65 2.67 7.95 -1.81
CA LEU A 65 3.16 6.68 -2.32
C LEU A 65 2.01 5.78 -2.80
N ASN A 66 1.03 5.47 -1.94
CA ASN A 66 -0.01 4.50 -2.27
C ASN A 66 -0.93 5.00 -3.39
N PHE A 67 -1.46 6.22 -3.26
CA PHE A 67 -2.34 6.80 -4.27
C PHE A 67 -1.57 7.16 -5.55
N GLY A 68 -0.37 7.73 -5.42
CA GLY A 68 0.45 8.10 -6.57
C GLY A 68 0.89 6.91 -7.40
N VAL A 69 1.26 5.79 -6.76
CA VAL A 69 1.58 4.53 -7.48
C VAL A 69 0.35 3.98 -8.18
N ALA A 70 -0.81 3.93 -7.53
CA ALA A 70 -2.03 3.49 -8.20
C ALA A 70 -2.33 4.35 -9.44
N GLN A 71 -2.27 5.67 -9.33
CA GLN A 71 -2.50 6.58 -10.45
C GLN A 71 -1.48 6.41 -11.58
N GLU A 72 -0.19 6.28 -11.27
CA GLU A 72 0.90 6.13 -12.24
C GLU A 72 0.74 4.86 -13.11
N PHE A 73 0.27 3.77 -12.50
CA PHE A 73 0.09 2.49 -13.18
C PHE A 73 -1.36 2.23 -13.63
N GLY A 74 -2.24 3.23 -13.57
CA GLY A 74 -3.65 3.08 -13.95
C GLY A 74 -4.44 2.09 -13.08
N GLY A 75 -3.99 1.87 -11.86
CA GLY A 75 -4.61 1.02 -10.85
C GLY A 75 -5.58 1.76 -9.93
N VAL A 76 -5.90 1.14 -8.81
CA VAL A 76 -6.79 1.70 -7.77
C VAL A 76 -6.10 1.73 -6.42
N CYS A 77 -6.44 2.71 -5.58
CA CYS A 77 -5.98 2.81 -4.20
C CYS A 77 -7.18 2.85 -3.27
N ASN A 78 -7.23 1.91 -2.34
CA ASN A 78 -8.27 1.85 -1.32
C ASN A 78 -7.93 2.78 -0.16
N LEU A 79 -8.89 3.59 0.27
CA LEU A 79 -8.84 4.18 1.61
C LEU A 79 -9.51 3.19 2.55
N ARG A 80 -8.76 2.63 3.50
CA ARG A 80 -9.30 1.65 4.44
C ARG A 80 -9.07 2.09 5.88
N PHE A 81 -10.11 2.28 6.66
CA PHE A 81 -9.91 2.48 8.09
C PHE A 81 -9.54 1.15 8.75
N ASP A 82 -8.41 1.13 9.47
CA ASP A 82 -8.01 -0.03 10.28
C ASP A 82 -8.67 0.07 11.66
N ASP A 83 -9.99 -0.06 11.66
CA ASP A 83 -10.90 0.19 12.76
C ASP A 83 -11.21 -1.10 13.57
N THR A 84 -10.15 -1.75 14.04
CA THR A 84 -10.23 -2.99 14.82
C THR A 84 -10.23 -2.79 16.35
N ASN A 85 -10.09 -1.55 16.81
CA ASN A 85 -10.01 -1.18 18.22
C ASN A 85 -11.20 -0.28 18.63
N PRO A 86 -12.32 -0.86 19.09
CA PRO A 86 -13.55 -0.12 19.36
C PRO A 86 -13.43 0.94 20.47
N ALA A 87 -12.35 0.93 21.26
CA ALA A 87 -12.16 1.85 22.37
C ALA A 87 -11.50 3.18 21.99
N LYS A 88 -10.94 3.30 20.78
CA LYS A 88 -10.12 4.46 20.37
C LYS A 88 -10.61 5.13 19.09
N GLU A 89 -11.73 4.69 18.55
CA GLU A 89 -12.20 5.08 17.23
C GLU A 89 -13.29 6.13 17.36
N GLU A 90 -13.10 7.26 16.71
CA GLU A 90 -14.07 8.34 16.70
C GLU A 90 -14.35 8.77 15.25
N GLN A 91 -15.63 9.03 14.95
CA GLN A 91 -16.06 9.51 13.64
C GLN A 91 -15.31 10.79 13.23
N GLU A 92 -14.90 11.62 14.19
CA GLU A 92 -14.13 12.83 13.90
C GLU A 92 -12.80 12.54 13.20
N PHE A 93 -12.11 11.45 13.54
CA PHE A 93 -10.85 11.08 12.92
C PHE A 93 -11.06 10.53 11.52
N ILE A 94 -12.13 9.75 11.31
CA ILE A 94 -12.54 9.25 10.00
C ILE A 94 -12.77 10.44 9.04
N ASP A 95 -13.56 11.42 9.49
CA ASP A 95 -13.90 12.61 8.71
C ASP A 95 -12.66 13.46 8.40
N ALA A 96 -11.78 13.66 9.38
CA ALA A 96 -10.55 14.42 9.22
C ALA A 96 -9.56 13.73 8.26
N ILE A 97 -9.37 12.41 8.38
CA ILE A 97 -8.53 11.62 7.49
C ILE A 97 -9.02 11.72 6.04
N MET A 98 -10.33 11.58 5.81
CA MET A 98 -10.92 11.72 4.47
C MET A 98 -10.69 13.12 3.92
N ALA A 99 -10.86 14.15 4.74
CA ALA A 99 -10.64 15.53 4.33
C ALA A 99 -9.17 15.78 3.95
N ASP A 100 -8.21 15.28 4.73
CA ASP A 100 -6.77 15.45 4.48
C ASP A 100 -6.31 14.74 3.20
N VAL A 101 -6.79 13.51 2.95
CA VAL A 101 -6.48 12.77 1.72
C VAL A 101 -6.99 13.53 0.49
N ARG A 102 -8.22 14.05 0.55
CA ARG A 102 -8.79 14.89 -0.52
C ARG A 102 -8.06 16.23 -0.67
N TRP A 103 -7.68 16.84 0.45
CA TRP A 103 -6.92 18.09 0.45
C TRP A 103 -5.55 17.94 -0.22
N LEU A 104 -4.90 16.78 -0.07
CA LEU A 104 -3.67 16.43 -0.80
C LEU A 104 -3.89 16.14 -2.29
N GLY A 105 -5.13 16.15 -2.77
CA GLY A 105 -5.48 16.00 -4.19
C GLY A 105 -5.69 14.55 -4.63
N PHE A 106 -5.84 13.62 -3.70
CA PHE A 106 -6.12 12.21 -4.00
C PHE A 106 -7.59 11.86 -3.78
N ASP A 107 -8.05 10.83 -4.50
CA ASP A 107 -9.40 10.31 -4.40
C ASP A 107 -9.37 8.78 -4.41
N TRP A 108 -10.21 8.18 -3.57
CA TRP A 108 -10.41 6.73 -3.52
C TRP A 108 -11.62 6.29 -4.35
N GLY A 109 -12.40 7.24 -4.90
CA GLY A 109 -13.64 6.94 -5.62
C GLY A 109 -14.60 6.16 -4.71
N ASP A 110 -15.08 5.01 -5.19
CA ASP A 110 -15.97 4.12 -4.44
C ASP A 110 -15.21 3.14 -3.51
N ASN A 111 -13.87 3.23 -3.43
CA ASN A 111 -13.02 2.27 -2.71
C ASN A 111 -12.75 2.69 -1.26
N LEU A 112 -13.83 3.02 -0.53
CA LEU A 112 -13.80 3.26 0.91
C LEU A 112 -14.16 1.97 1.65
N PHE A 113 -13.31 1.56 2.60
CA PHE A 113 -13.50 0.31 3.33
C PHE A 113 -13.24 0.48 4.83
N HIS A 114 -13.86 -0.37 5.63
CA HIS A 114 -13.62 -0.51 7.06
C HIS A 114 -13.11 -1.91 7.36
N ALA A 115 -12.10 -2.06 8.22
CA ALA A 115 -11.62 -3.37 8.64
C ALA A 115 -12.70 -4.10 9.45
N SER A 116 -13.50 -3.36 10.23
CA SER A 116 -14.61 -3.86 11.03
C SER A 116 -15.71 -4.55 10.21
N ASP A 117 -15.97 -4.11 8.97
CA ASP A 117 -16.92 -4.76 8.05
C ASP A 117 -16.52 -6.20 7.71
N TYR A 118 -15.24 -6.56 7.89
CA TYR A 118 -14.72 -7.90 7.63
C TYR A 118 -14.65 -8.80 8.88
N PHE A 119 -15.13 -8.37 10.05
CA PHE A 119 -15.01 -9.16 11.28
C PHE A 119 -15.61 -10.56 11.18
N GLU A 120 -16.76 -10.71 10.53
CA GLU A 120 -17.37 -12.03 10.33
C GLU A 120 -16.46 -12.93 9.48
N GLN A 121 -15.86 -12.39 8.42
CA GLN A 121 -14.93 -13.15 7.57
C GLN A 121 -13.65 -13.53 8.33
N LEU A 122 -13.13 -12.61 9.15
CA LEU A 122 -11.95 -12.84 9.99
C LEU A 122 -12.23 -13.89 11.07
N TYR A 123 -13.41 -13.86 11.66
CA TYR A 123 -13.87 -14.87 12.63
C TYR A 123 -13.95 -16.26 11.99
N GLN A 124 -14.58 -16.38 10.81
CA GLN A 124 -14.64 -17.64 10.07
C GLN A 124 -13.26 -18.19 9.70
N TRP A 125 -12.31 -17.32 9.32
CA TRP A 125 -10.94 -17.74 9.10
C TRP A 125 -10.24 -18.17 10.39
N ALA A 126 -10.53 -17.54 11.53
CA ALA A 126 -10.03 -17.98 12.82
C ALA A 126 -10.56 -19.39 13.19
N GLU A 127 -11.85 -19.65 13.00
CA GLU A 127 -12.43 -20.98 13.20
C GLU A 127 -11.77 -22.01 12.26
N HIS A 128 -11.58 -21.67 10.98
CA HIS A 128 -10.87 -22.52 10.03
C HIS A 128 -9.44 -22.84 10.48
N LEU A 129 -8.71 -21.87 11.02
CA LEU A 129 -7.36 -22.10 11.56
C LEU A 129 -7.38 -23.03 12.77
N ILE A 130 -8.38 -22.91 13.66
CA ILE A 130 -8.55 -23.81 14.81
C ILE A 130 -8.85 -25.24 14.35
N GLU A 131 -9.78 -25.40 13.41
CA GLU A 131 -10.16 -26.71 12.86
C GLU A 131 -8.98 -27.44 12.19
N ASN A 132 -8.04 -26.69 11.60
CA ASN A 132 -6.83 -27.22 10.98
C ASN A 132 -5.66 -27.38 11.95
N GLY A 133 -5.84 -27.09 13.25
CA GLY A 133 -4.78 -27.18 14.25
C GLY A 133 -3.67 -26.14 14.08
N LEU A 134 -3.96 -25.01 13.43
CA LEU A 134 -3.05 -23.89 13.18
C LEU A 134 -3.26 -22.71 14.15
N ALA A 135 -4.29 -22.78 15.00
CA ALA A 135 -4.56 -21.82 16.06
C ALA A 135 -5.09 -22.55 17.30
N TYR A 136 -4.91 -21.93 18.48
CA TYR A 136 -5.40 -22.44 19.76
C TYR A 136 -5.82 -21.28 20.67
N VAL A 137 -6.60 -21.59 21.71
CA VAL A 137 -6.94 -20.64 22.77
C VAL A 137 -5.86 -20.70 23.84
N ASP A 138 -5.23 -19.55 24.13
CA ASP A 138 -4.22 -19.43 25.17
C ASP A 138 -4.88 -18.98 26.48
N GLU A 139 -4.74 -19.76 27.54
CA GLU A 139 -5.28 -19.47 28.88
C GLU A 139 -4.25 -18.81 29.80
N LEU A 140 -3.01 -18.61 29.34
CA LEU A 140 -1.97 -17.93 30.10
C LEU A 140 -2.31 -16.44 30.31
N SER A 141 -1.90 -15.90 31.45
CA SER A 141 -1.95 -14.46 31.70
C SER A 141 -0.97 -13.70 30.79
N ALA A 142 -1.17 -12.39 30.61
CA ALA A 142 -0.29 -11.59 29.77
C ALA A 142 1.19 -11.64 30.19
N ASP A 143 1.46 -11.73 31.51
CA ASP A 143 2.82 -11.87 32.04
C ASP A 143 3.41 -13.25 31.73
N GLU A 144 2.61 -14.32 31.85
CA GLU A 144 3.01 -15.67 31.48
C GLU A 144 3.26 -15.80 29.98
N ILE A 145 2.38 -15.27 29.12
CA ILE A 145 2.59 -15.22 27.66
C ILE A 145 3.94 -14.56 27.33
N ARG A 146 4.26 -13.47 28.02
CA ARG A 146 5.53 -12.76 27.82
C ARG A 146 6.73 -13.61 28.24
N GLU A 147 6.63 -14.35 29.33
CA GLU A 147 7.68 -15.28 29.77
C GLU A 147 7.84 -16.46 28.80
N TYR A 148 6.72 -17.08 28.38
CA TYR A 148 6.69 -18.28 27.55
C TYR A 148 7.11 -18.01 26.10
N ARG A 149 6.88 -16.80 25.59
CA ARG A 149 7.31 -16.39 24.24
C ARG A 149 8.84 -16.48 24.05
N GLY A 150 9.62 -16.41 25.13
CA GLY A 150 11.07 -16.39 25.08
C GLY A 150 11.65 -15.01 24.73
N THR A 151 12.90 -14.99 24.26
CA THR A 151 13.64 -13.75 23.95
C THR A 151 14.45 -13.90 22.66
N LEU A 152 15.16 -12.83 22.25
CA LEU A 152 16.07 -12.88 21.10
C LEU A 152 17.15 -13.97 21.20
N THR A 153 17.47 -14.43 22.41
CA THR A 153 18.52 -15.43 22.67
C THR A 153 18.01 -16.75 23.23
N GLN A 154 16.70 -16.86 23.50
CA GLN A 154 16.10 -18.04 24.11
C GLN A 154 14.78 -18.38 23.41
N PRO A 155 14.61 -19.62 22.89
CA PRO A 155 13.35 -20.02 22.28
C PRO A 155 12.21 -20.02 23.32
N GLY A 156 10.97 -19.91 22.82
CA GLY A 156 9.78 -20.09 23.64
C GLY A 156 9.67 -21.52 24.19
N LYS A 157 8.87 -21.68 25.25
CA LYS A 157 8.62 -22.96 25.92
C LYS A 157 7.49 -23.74 25.26
#